data_AF-A0A1I8A2V8-F1
#
_entry.id   AF-A0A1I8A2V8-F1
#
_cell.length_a   1.000
_cell.length_b   1.000
_cell.length_c   1.000
_cell.angle_alpha   90.00
_cell.angle_beta   90.00
_cell.angle_gamma   90.00
#
_symmetry.space_group_name_H-M   'P 1'
#
loop_
_entity.id
_entity.type
_entity.pdbx_description
1 polymer ?
#
loop_
_entity_poly.entity_id
_entity_poly.type
_entity_poly.pdbx_seq_one_letter_code
_entity_poly.pdbx_strand_id
1 'polypeptide(L)'
;MTSRNTGQQLESLHTVFVIVYLQEIAWLFTPLIISLNVLIHTFISPSDSVSRWASLVVFLFFFITGIVIIGSLFIAHKKGLKKQQMCFLWPYLFIKIVRMVIILTVSLVILIISDLRKTYLHVAVYCLIEFLSSAVAIEIVFRSSKILRRIRQRALLRGENESSAELPKTLNGAPSISHTESTTLFARI
;
A
#
# COMPACT_ATOMS: atom_id res chain seq x y z
N MET A 1 6.06 24.88 21.83
CA MET A 1 7.07 23.96 21.27
C MET A 1 6.53 22.59 20.81
N THR A 2 5.31 22.17 21.18
CA THR A 2 4.74 20.85 20.86
C THR A 2 4.23 20.68 19.42
N SER A 3 3.73 21.75 18.77
CA SER A 3 3.18 21.69 17.39
C SER A 3 4.21 21.28 16.33
N ARG A 4 5.47 21.77 16.45
CA ARG A 4 6.56 21.47 15.50
C ARG A 4 6.93 19.98 15.48
N ASN A 5 6.91 19.33 16.65
CA ASN A 5 7.17 17.89 16.77
C ASN A 5 6.06 17.04 16.15
N THR A 6 4.80 17.47 16.25
CA THR A 6 3.67 16.72 15.67
C THR A 6 3.68 16.77 14.13
N GLY A 7 4.02 17.94 13.55
CA GLY A 7 4.16 18.09 12.10
C GLY A 7 5.29 17.22 11.54
N GLN A 8 6.46 17.24 12.18
CA GLN A 8 7.60 16.44 11.78
C GLN A 8 7.36 14.92 11.94
N GLN A 9 6.60 14.52 12.97
CA GLN A 9 6.16 13.13 13.14
C GLN A 9 5.15 12.69 12.06
N LEU A 10 4.26 13.58 11.64
CA LEU A 10 3.28 13.30 10.60
C LEU A 10 3.93 13.16 9.21
N GLU A 11 4.90 14.02 8.91
CA GLU A 11 5.67 13.98 7.66
C GLU A 11 6.54 12.72 7.58
N SER A 12 7.20 12.35 8.68
CA SER A 12 7.93 11.08 8.79
C SER A 12 7.02 9.87 8.60
N LEU A 13 5.82 9.90 9.19
CA LEU A 13 4.81 8.84 9.03
C LEU A 13 4.33 8.71 7.59
N HIS A 14 4.13 9.84 6.91
CA HIS A 14 3.74 9.87 5.49
C HIS A 14 4.83 9.28 4.61
N THR A 15 6.10 9.67 4.80
CA THR A 15 7.23 9.11 4.04
C THR A 15 7.34 7.60 4.25
N VAL A 16 7.22 7.12 5.50
CA VAL A 16 7.25 5.69 5.81
C VAL A 16 6.09 4.95 5.14
N PHE A 17 4.89 5.53 5.12
CA PHE A 17 3.74 4.96 4.43
C PHE A 17 3.96 4.88 2.92
N VAL A 18 4.54 5.92 2.30
CA VAL A 18 4.87 5.94 0.87
C VAL A 18 5.93 4.89 0.52
N ILE A 19 6.95 4.71 1.36
CA ILE A 19 7.97 3.66 1.17
C ILE A 19 7.33 2.28 1.19
N VAL A 20 6.51 1.99 2.22
CA VAL A 20 5.78 0.71 2.30
C VAL A 20 4.86 0.54 1.09
N TYR A 21 4.17 1.60 0.67
CA TYR A 21 3.27 1.56 -0.49
C TYR A 21 4.02 1.22 -1.79
N LEU A 22 5.14 1.88 -2.07
CA LEU A 22 5.96 1.63 -3.26
C LEU A 22 6.57 0.22 -3.23
N GLN A 23 7.03 -0.21 -2.05
CA GLN A 23 7.53 -1.56 -1.84
C GLN A 23 6.44 -2.59 -2.15
N GLU A 24 5.23 -2.43 -1.63
CA GLU A 24 4.10 -3.34 -1.87
C GLU A 24 3.72 -3.42 -3.34
N ILE A 25 3.73 -2.28 -4.04
CA ILE A 25 3.51 -2.22 -5.48
C ILE A 25 4.58 -3.03 -6.21
N ALA A 26 5.85 -2.83 -5.90
CA ALA A 26 6.94 -3.58 -6.54
C ALA A 26 6.78 -5.09 -6.33
N TRP A 27 6.54 -5.53 -5.09
CA TRP A 27 6.35 -6.95 -4.75
C TRP A 27 5.06 -7.57 -5.30
N LEU A 28 4.10 -6.76 -5.72
CA LEU A 28 2.91 -7.22 -6.42
C LEU A 28 3.18 -7.38 -7.92
N PHE A 29 3.82 -6.39 -8.55
CA PHE A 29 4.07 -6.39 -9.98
C PHE A 29 5.12 -7.41 -10.41
N THR A 30 6.18 -7.63 -9.65
CA THR A 30 7.25 -8.57 -10.03
C THR A 30 6.73 -10.00 -10.29
N PRO A 31 6.06 -10.67 -9.33
CA PRO A 31 5.52 -12.01 -9.58
C PRO A 31 4.38 -12.01 -10.61
N LEU A 32 3.62 -10.91 -10.76
CA LEU A 32 2.57 -10.78 -11.77
C LEU A 32 3.15 -10.77 -13.19
N ILE A 33 4.23 -10.00 -13.42
CA ILE A 33 4.91 -9.94 -14.71
C ILE A 33 5.56 -11.28 -15.05
N ILE A 34 6.25 -11.90 -14.08
CA ILE A 34 6.88 -13.20 -14.27
C ILE A 34 5.83 -14.27 -14.59
N SER A 35 4.74 -14.34 -13.82
CA SER A 35 3.67 -15.32 -14.06
C SER A 35 2.93 -15.08 -15.36
N LEU A 36 2.71 -13.82 -15.77
CA LEU A 36 2.15 -13.49 -17.08
C LEU A 36 3.06 -13.96 -18.22
N ASN A 37 4.37 -13.75 -18.09
CA ASN A 37 5.35 -14.20 -19.08
C ASN A 37 5.35 -15.73 -19.22
N VAL A 38 5.35 -16.45 -18.09
CA VAL A 38 5.26 -17.92 -18.07
C VAL A 38 3.94 -18.40 -18.69
N LEU A 39 2.83 -17.72 -18.39
CA LEU A 39 1.52 -18.02 -18.96
C LEU A 39 1.56 -17.92 -20.50
N ILE A 40 1.99 -16.77 -21.03
CA ILE A 40 2.11 -16.53 -22.47
C ILE A 40 3.01 -17.60 -23.11
N HIS A 41 4.16 -17.90 -22.49
CA HIS A 41 5.07 -18.93 -22.97
C HIS A 41 4.40 -20.32 -23.03
N THR A 42 3.64 -20.72 -22.00
CA THR A 42 2.92 -22.00 -22.01
C THR A 42 1.78 -22.08 -23.05
N PHE A 43 1.24 -20.95 -23.48
CA PHE A 43 0.24 -20.88 -24.55
C PHE A 43 0.84 -20.92 -25.95
N ILE A 44 2.01 -20.29 -26.15
CA ILE A 44 2.69 -20.25 -27.45
C ILE A 44 3.47 -21.54 -27.72
N SER A 45 4.11 -22.11 -26.69
CA SER A 45 4.85 -23.37 -26.82
C SER A 45 3.92 -24.59 -26.77
N PRO A 46 4.31 -25.71 -27.41
CA PRO A 46 3.65 -27.00 -27.25
C PRO A 46 3.94 -27.54 -25.83
N SER A 47 3.26 -26.98 -24.84
CA SER A 47 3.34 -27.39 -23.44
C SER A 47 2.11 -28.20 -23.06
N ASP A 48 2.29 -29.17 -22.18
CA ASP A 48 1.20 -30.04 -21.71
C ASP A 48 0.05 -29.25 -21.10
N SER A 49 -1.17 -29.76 -21.27
CA SER A 49 -2.39 -29.13 -20.73
C SER A 49 -2.30 -28.89 -19.22
N VAL A 50 -1.64 -29.78 -18.47
CA VAL A 50 -1.44 -29.65 -17.02
C VAL A 50 -0.60 -28.42 -16.68
N SER A 51 0.49 -28.19 -17.42
CA SER A 51 1.38 -27.04 -17.23
C SER A 51 0.68 -25.71 -17.55
N ARG A 52 -0.20 -25.70 -18.57
CA ARG A 52 -1.04 -24.53 -18.91
C ARG A 52 -2.05 -24.18 -17.82
N TRP A 53 -2.72 -25.19 -17.25
CA TRP A 53 -3.66 -24.97 -16.15
C TRP A 53 -2.93 -24.52 -14.87
N ALA A 54 -1.77 -25.11 -14.58
CA ALA A 54 -0.95 -24.70 -13.44
C ALA A 54 -0.48 -23.24 -13.56
N SER A 55 0.05 -22.83 -14.73
CA SER A 55 0.49 -21.45 -14.96
C SER A 55 -0.67 -20.44 -14.87
N LEU A 56 -1.86 -20.80 -15.39
CA LEU A 56 -3.06 -19.99 -15.28
C LEU A 56 -3.51 -19.79 -13.82
N VAL A 57 -3.52 -20.86 -13.01
CA VAL A 57 -3.89 -20.79 -11.59
C VAL A 57 -2.92 -19.90 -10.81
N VAL A 58 -1.61 -20.03 -11.07
CA VAL A 58 -0.58 -19.19 -10.44
C VAL A 58 -0.77 -17.72 -10.82
N PHE A 59 -1.01 -17.43 -12.10
CA PHE A 59 -1.28 -16.07 -12.56
C PHE A 59 -2.54 -15.48 -11.90
N LEU A 60 -3.65 -16.23 -11.90
CA LEU A 60 -4.91 -15.78 -11.28
C LEU A 60 -4.74 -15.52 -9.79
N PHE A 61 -3.97 -16.34 -9.08
CA PHE A 61 -3.66 -16.12 -7.67
C PHE A 61 -2.97 -14.77 -7.45
N PHE A 62 -1.90 -14.47 -8.18
CA PHE A 62 -1.19 -13.19 -8.06
C PHE A 62 -2.04 -12.01 -8.52
N PHE A 63 -2.86 -12.18 -9.55
CA PHE A 63 -3.74 -11.13 -10.06
C PHE A 63 -4.84 -10.77 -9.07
N ILE A 64 -5.57 -11.76 -8.55
CA ILE A 64 -6.66 -11.56 -7.59
C ILE A 64 -6.12 -11.00 -6.28
N THR A 65 -5.06 -11.60 -5.72
CA THR A 65 -4.44 -11.09 -4.49
C THR A 65 -3.90 -9.68 -4.69
N GLY A 66 -3.38 -9.37 -5.88
CA GLY A 66 -2.92 -8.04 -6.24
C GLY A 66 -4.04 -7.00 -6.26
N ILE A 67 -5.15 -7.28 -6.96
CA ILE A 67 -6.32 -6.39 -6.99
C ILE A 67 -6.86 -6.14 -5.58
N VAL A 68 -6.92 -7.18 -4.76
CA VAL A 68 -7.42 -7.10 -3.39
C VAL A 68 -6.49 -6.24 -2.52
N ILE A 69 -5.17 -6.40 -2.64
CA ILE A 69 -4.19 -5.56 -1.93
C ILE A 69 -4.31 -4.11 -2.38
N ILE A 70 -4.27 -3.82 -3.68
CA ILE A 70 -4.38 -2.45 -4.22
C ILE A 70 -5.70 -1.82 -3.81
N GLY A 71 -6.81 -2.56 -3.90
CA GLY A 71 -8.13 -2.10 -3.47
C GLY A 71 -8.16 -1.74 -1.98
N SER A 72 -7.59 -2.61 -1.13
CA SER A 72 -7.50 -2.35 0.31
C SER A 72 -6.63 -1.12 0.62
N LEU A 73 -5.53 -0.94 -0.11
CA LEU A 73 -4.60 0.18 0.03
C LEU A 73 -5.21 1.49 -0.45
N PHE A 74 -5.95 1.47 -1.57
CA PHE A 74 -6.67 2.61 -2.10
C PHE A 74 -7.77 3.07 -1.14
N ILE A 75 -8.53 2.13 -0.56
CA ILE A 75 -9.53 2.43 0.47
C ILE A 75 -8.84 2.99 1.72
N ALA A 76 -7.73 2.40 2.15
CA ALA A 76 -6.95 2.87 3.29
C ALA A 76 -6.39 4.28 3.07
N HIS A 77 -5.93 4.61 1.87
CA HIS A 77 -5.46 5.95 1.53
C HIS A 77 -6.63 6.96 1.49
N LYS A 78 -7.69 6.67 0.72
CA LYS A 78 -8.85 7.56 0.53
C LYS A 78 -9.64 7.81 1.81
N LYS A 79 -9.80 6.79 2.68
CA LYS A 79 -10.54 6.92 3.96
C LYS A 79 -9.63 7.22 5.14
N GLY A 80 -8.38 6.75 5.14
CA GLY A 80 -7.40 6.98 6.21
C GLY A 80 -7.00 8.44 6.33
N LEU A 81 -6.83 9.15 5.20
CA LEU A 81 -6.59 10.59 5.18
C LEU A 81 -7.78 11.42 5.67
N LYS A 82 -9.02 10.91 5.54
CA LYS A 82 -10.24 11.65 5.88
C LYS A 82 -10.71 11.50 7.33
N LYS A 83 -10.34 10.42 8.04
CA LYS A 83 -10.89 10.12 9.38
C LYS A 83 -9.89 9.60 10.42
N GLN A 84 -8.58 9.47 10.11
CA GLN A 84 -7.60 8.85 11.02
C GLN A 84 -8.09 7.50 11.63
N GLN A 85 -8.89 6.74 10.89
CA GLN A 85 -9.54 5.53 11.40
C GLN A 85 -8.74 4.27 11.04
N MET A 86 -8.13 3.67 12.07
CA MET A 86 -7.31 2.46 11.98
C MET A 86 -8.06 1.17 11.63
N CYS A 87 -9.40 1.18 11.70
CA CYS A 87 -10.20 -0.01 11.33
C CYS A 87 -9.99 -0.41 9.87
N PHE A 88 -9.62 0.53 8.98
CA PHE A 88 -9.40 0.23 7.57
C PHE A 88 -8.04 -0.43 7.25
N LEU A 89 -7.12 -0.48 8.23
CA LEU A 89 -5.82 -1.12 8.07
C LEU A 89 -5.89 -2.65 8.28
N TRP A 90 -6.93 -3.11 8.98
CA TRP A 90 -7.15 -4.51 9.34
C TRP A 90 -7.35 -5.45 8.14
N PRO A 91 -8.21 -5.12 7.14
CA PRO A 91 -8.34 -5.98 5.96
C PRO A 91 -7.03 -6.09 5.18
N TYR A 92 -6.28 -4.99 5.04
CA TYR A 92 -4.95 -5.01 4.43
C TYR A 92 -3.99 -5.93 5.19
N LEU A 93 -3.90 -5.80 6.53
CA LEU A 93 -3.08 -6.66 7.38
C LEU A 93 -3.46 -8.13 7.25
N PHE A 94 -4.76 -8.45 7.25
CA PHE A 94 -5.24 -9.82 7.13
C PHE A 94 -4.82 -10.47 5.81
N ILE A 95 -5.11 -9.80 4.69
CA ILE A 95 -4.75 -10.30 3.35
C ILE A 95 -3.22 -10.46 3.23
N LYS A 96 -2.46 -9.52 3.79
CA LYS A 96 -1.00 -9.57 3.78
C LYS A 96 -0.45 -10.75 4.60
N ILE A 97 -1.01 -11.02 5.78
CA ILE A 97 -0.62 -12.17 6.60
C ILE A 97 -0.93 -13.48 5.86
N VAL A 98 -2.11 -13.60 5.26
CA VAL A 98 -2.47 -14.78 4.45
C VAL A 98 -1.46 -15.00 3.33
N ARG A 99 -1.10 -13.94 2.59
CA ARG A 99 -0.07 -14.01 1.53
C ARG A 99 1.29 -14.44 2.09
N MET A 100 1.72 -13.90 3.23
CA MET A 100 2.98 -14.32 3.88
C MET A 100 2.98 -15.80 4.26
N VAL A 101 1.88 -16.31 4.81
CA VAL A 101 1.77 -17.73 5.18
C VAL A 101 1.90 -18.62 3.96
N ILE A 102 1.24 -18.26 2.85
CA ILE A 102 1.33 -19.02 1.59
C ILE A 102 2.77 -19.01 1.07
N ILE A 103 3.42 -17.84 0.98
CA ILE A 103 4.80 -17.71 0.47
C ILE A 103 5.78 -18.50 1.35
N LEU A 104 5.65 -18.40 2.67
CA LEU A 104 6.50 -19.15 3.59
C LEU A 104 6.31 -20.66 3.44
N THR A 105 5.06 -21.11 3.32
CA THR A 105 4.74 -22.53 3.12
C THR A 105 5.37 -23.04 1.82
N VAL A 106 5.21 -22.32 0.72
CA VAL A 106 5.81 -22.68 -0.59
C VAL A 106 7.33 -22.73 -0.49
N SER A 107 7.95 -21.74 0.15
CA SER A 107 9.42 -21.72 0.33
C SER A 107 9.92 -22.92 1.14
N LEU A 108 9.26 -23.25 2.26
CA LEU A 108 9.62 -24.39 3.10
C LEU A 108 9.47 -25.72 2.36
N VAL A 109 8.40 -25.90 1.58
CA VAL A 109 8.19 -27.10 0.75
C VAL A 109 9.34 -27.29 -0.25
N ILE A 110 9.75 -26.21 -0.93
CA ILE A 110 10.88 -26.25 -1.88
C ILE A 110 12.21 -26.58 -1.17
N LEU A 111 12.41 -26.08 0.05
CA LEU A 111 13.63 -26.33 0.84
C LEU A 111 13.73 -27.77 1.35
N ILE A 112 12.60 -28.38 1.73
CA ILE A 112 12.53 -29.73 2.27
C ILE A 112 12.73 -30.78 1.17
N ILE A 113 12.12 -30.57 -0.01
CA ILE A 113 12.17 -31.55 -1.09
C ILE A 113 13.48 -31.40 -1.87
N SER A 114 14.35 -32.41 -1.76
CA SER A 114 15.71 -32.37 -2.32
C SER A 114 15.76 -32.18 -3.84
N ASP A 115 14.79 -32.72 -4.58
CA ASP A 115 14.70 -32.56 -6.05
C ASP A 115 14.29 -31.14 -6.45
N LEU A 116 13.35 -30.54 -5.73
CA LEU A 116 12.93 -29.15 -5.94
C LEU A 116 14.03 -28.17 -5.53
N ARG A 117 14.80 -28.49 -4.47
CA ARG A 117 15.88 -27.64 -3.98
C ARG A 117 16.96 -27.39 -5.04
N LYS A 118 17.35 -28.38 -5.83
CA LYS A 118 18.40 -28.20 -6.85
C LYS A 118 18.00 -27.22 -7.95
N THR A 119 16.73 -27.23 -8.34
CA THR A 119 16.22 -26.46 -9.48
C THR A 119 15.65 -25.11 -9.05
N TYR A 120 15.01 -25.04 -7.88
CA TYR A 120 14.21 -23.88 -7.44
C TYR A 120 14.72 -23.21 -6.16
N LEU A 121 15.98 -23.44 -5.74
CA LEU A 121 16.57 -22.77 -4.58
C LEU A 121 16.44 -21.24 -4.67
N HIS A 122 16.67 -20.68 -5.85
CA HIS A 122 16.55 -19.24 -6.11
C HIS A 122 15.12 -18.72 -5.85
N VAL A 123 14.10 -19.51 -6.20
CA VAL A 123 12.69 -19.19 -5.90
C VAL A 123 12.43 -19.25 -4.41
N ALA A 124 12.92 -20.29 -3.72
CA ALA A 124 12.77 -20.39 -2.27
C ALA A 124 13.42 -19.22 -1.51
N VAL A 125 14.62 -18.80 -1.92
CA VAL A 125 15.32 -17.64 -1.37
C VAL A 125 14.54 -16.35 -1.66
N TYR A 126 14.04 -16.17 -2.88
CA TYR A 126 13.19 -15.03 -3.22
C TYR A 126 11.95 -14.96 -2.32
N CYS A 127 11.26 -16.09 -2.12
CA CYS A 127 10.10 -16.19 -1.23
C CYS A 127 10.46 -15.86 0.23
N LEU A 128 11.64 -16.27 0.72
CA LEU A 128 12.10 -15.90 2.07
C LEU A 128 12.38 -14.40 2.21
N ILE A 129 12.98 -13.79 1.19
CA ILE A 129 13.23 -12.34 1.16
C ILE A 129 11.90 -11.59 1.13
N GLU A 130 10.95 -12.01 0.30
CA GLU A 130 9.60 -11.42 0.24
C GLU A 130 8.87 -11.56 1.58
N PHE A 131 9.00 -12.71 2.25
CA PHE A 131 8.48 -12.91 3.60
C PHE A 131 9.11 -11.93 4.60
N LEU A 132 10.44 -11.82 4.66
CA LEU A 132 11.13 -10.92 5.60
C LEU A 132 10.76 -9.45 5.33
N SER A 133 10.70 -9.07 4.06
CA SER A 133 10.28 -7.76 3.60
C SER A 133 8.85 -7.44 4.05
N SER A 134 7.94 -8.42 3.94
CA SER A 134 6.55 -8.30 4.38
C SER A 134 6.42 -8.20 5.90
N ALA A 135 7.24 -8.93 6.67
CA ALA A 135 7.28 -8.86 8.14
C ALA A 135 7.67 -7.45 8.60
N VAL A 136 8.73 -6.90 8.02
CA VAL A 136 9.21 -5.54 8.34
C VAL A 136 8.15 -4.50 8.04
N ALA A 137 7.46 -4.62 6.89
CA ALA A 137 6.38 -3.72 6.54
C ALA A 137 5.19 -3.82 7.52
N ILE A 138 4.82 -5.03 7.97
CA ILE A 138 3.79 -5.21 9.02
C ILE A 138 4.23 -4.56 10.33
N GLU A 139 5.49 -4.73 10.75
CA GLU A 139 6.01 -4.13 11.97
C GLU A 139 5.95 -2.60 11.90
N ILE A 140 6.37 -2.01 10.77
CA ILE A 140 6.29 -0.57 10.53
C ILE A 140 4.85 -0.07 10.63
N VAL A 141 3.92 -0.76 9.97
CA VAL A 141 2.49 -0.42 9.97
C VAL A 141 1.91 -0.54 11.40
N PHE A 142 2.33 -1.56 12.15
CA PHE A 142 1.92 -1.76 13.54
C PHE A 142 2.46 -0.69 14.48
N ARG A 143 3.75 -0.34 14.38
CA ARG A 143 4.37 0.75 15.16
C ARG A 143 3.72 2.09 14.86
N SER A 144 3.48 2.37 13.58
CA SER A 144 2.76 3.54 13.08
C SER A 144 1.35 3.64 13.66
N SER A 145 0.63 2.52 13.64
CA SER A 145 -0.69 2.39 14.26
C SER A 145 -0.64 2.65 15.78
N LYS A 146 0.36 2.11 16.49
CA LYS A 146 0.51 2.34 17.94
C LYS A 146 0.74 3.82 18.27
N ILE A 147 1.56 4.53 17.47
CA ILE A 147 1.83 5.96 17.65
C ILE A 147 0.57 6.79 17.42
N LEU A 148 -0.13 6.54 16.31
CA LEU A 148 -1.34 7.28 15.96
C LEU A 148 -2.49 7.02 16.98
N ARG A 149 -2.56 5.85 17.62
CA ARG A 149 -3.51 5.59 18.73
C ARG A 149 -3.22 6.47 19.93
N ARG A 150 -1.94 6.63 20.29
CA ARG A 150 -1.53 7.47 21.41
C ARG A 150 -1.81 8.94 21.16
N ILE A 151 -1.59 9.42 19.93
CA ILE A 151 -1.93 10.80 19.54
C ILE A 151 -3.45 11.01 19.65
N ARG A 152 -4.25 10.08 19.12
CA ARG A 152 -5.71 10.17 19.18
C ARG A 152 -6.26 10.13 20.61
N GLN A 153 -5.73 9.26 21.47
CA GLN A 153 -6.10 9.23 22.89
C GLN A 153 -5.79 10.56 23.58
N ARG A 154 -4.65 11.19 23.27
CA ARG A 154 -4.29 12.51 23.81
C ARG A 154 -5.20 13.63 23.29
N ALA A 155 -5.61 13.57 22.03
CA ALA A 155 -6.55 14.54 21.45
C ALA A 155 -7.95 14.42 22.07
N LEU A 156 -8.45 13.18 22.24
CA LEU A 156 -9.73 12.90 22.91
C LEU A 156 -9.71 13.37 24.38
N LEU A 157 -8.62 13.13 25.11
CA LEU A 157 -8.45 13.60 26.49
C LEU A 157 -8.36 15.13 26.60
N ARG A 158 -7.98 15.83 25.53
CA ARG A 158 -7.97 17.30 25.48
C ARG A 158 -9.31 17.92 25.11
N GLY A 159 -10.33 17.10 24.80
CA GLY A 159 -11.63 17.61 24.37
C GLY A 159 -11.60 18.32 23.02
N GLU A 160 -10.56 18.14 22.20
CA GLU A 160 -10.54 18.57 20.80
C GLU A 160 -11.47 17.64 20.00
N ASN A 161 -12.78 17.89 20.11
CA ASN A 161 -13.75 17.36 19.16
C ASN A 161 -13.46 17.97 17.78
N GLU A 162 -13.45 17.10 16.78
CA GLU A 162 -13.21 17.37 15.36
C GLU A 162 -13.76 18.74 14.91
N SER A 163 -12.89 19.74 14.80
CA SER A 163 -13.09 20.83 13.85
C SER A 163 -11.83 20.96 13.02
N SER A 164 -11.96 20.63 11.74
CA SER A 164 -11.01 20.92 10.68
C SER A 164 -9.66 20.21 10.71
N ALA A 165 -9.69 18.92 10.37
CA ALA A 165 -8.71 18.40 9.41
C ALA A 165 -9.20 18.69 7.97
N GLU A 166 -9.58 19.96 7.70
CA GLU A 166 -9.58 20.44 6.33
C GLU A 166 -8.11 20.60 5.94
N LEU A 167 -7.72 19.82 4.93
CA LEU A 167 -6.60 20.11 4.03
C LEU A 167 -6.43 21.65 3.91
N PRO A 168 -5.24 22.24 4.09
CA PRO A 168 -5.09 23.68 3.98
C PRO A 168 -5.65 24.14 2.63
N LYS A 169 -6.77 24.86 2.67
CA LYS A 169 -7.39 25.55 1.53
C LYS A 169 -6.54 26.75 1.08
N THR A 170 -5.21 26.60 1.04
CA THR A 170 -4.30 27.66 0.57
C THR A 170 -4.17 27.69 -0.94
N LEU A 171 -5.19 27.22 -1.68
CA LEU A 171 -5.29 27.40 -3.13
C LEU A 171 -6.67 27.89 -3.60
N ASN A 172 -7.49 28.47 -2.71
CA ASN A 172 -8.72 29.18 -3.09
C ASN A 172 -8.64 30.70 -2.84
N GLY A 173 -7.45 31.21 -2.52
CA GLY A 173 -7.14 32.64 -2.48
C GLY A 173 -6.67 33.18 -3.82
N ALA A 174 -7.13 32.63 -4.94
CA ALA A 174 -7.04 33.37 -6.20
C ALA A 174 -8.09 34.47 -6.11
N PRO A 175 -7.73 35.77 -6.19
CA PRO A 175 -8.72 36.82 -6.25
C PRO A 175 -9.59 36.56 -7.47
N SER A 176 -10.88 36.32 -7.22
CA SER A 176 -11.90 36.40 -8.24
C SER A 176 -11.87 37.84 -8.75
N ILE A 177 -11.26 38.06 -9.92
CA ILE A 177 -11.43 39.28 -10.68
C ILE A 177 -12.91 39.28 -11.10
N SER A 178 -13.75 39.86 -10.24
CA SER A 178 -15.13 40.13 -10.54
C SER A 178 -15.17 41.23 -11.59
N HIS A 179 -15.74 40.88 -12.72
CA HIS A 179 -16.03 41.71 -13.88
C HIS A 179 -17.05 42.81 -13.50
N THR A 180 -16.66 43.82 -12.71
CA THR A 180 -17.56 44.95 -12.35
C THR A 180 -16.87 46.23 -11.87
N GLU A 181 -15.62 46.49 -12.24
CA GLU A 181 -14.95 47.79 -11.99
C GLU A 181 -14.31 48.36 -13.27
N SER A 182 -15.12 48.58 -14.30
CA SER A 182 -14.66 49.25 -15.54
C SER A 182 -15.43 50.53 -15.87
N THR A 183 -16.19 51.12 -14.94
CA THR A 183 -17.03 52.30 -15.26
C THR A 183 -16.92 53.49 -14.33
N THR A 184 -16.04 53.52 -13.33
CA THR A 184 -15.94 54.68 -12.40
C THR A 184 -14.56 55.32 -12.29
N LEU A 185 -13.56 54.86 -13.04
CA LEU A 185 -12.20 55.42 -13.04
C LEU A 185 -11.86 56.29 -14.28
N PHE A 186 -12.88 56.79 -14.98
CA PHE A 186 -12.74 57.77 -16.08
C PHE A 186 -13.51 59.08 -15.87
N ALA A 187 -14.05 59.33 -14.68
CA ALA A 187 -14.75 60.59 -14.34
C ALA A 187 -13.89 61.53 -13.46
N ARG A 188 -12.57 61.38 -13.48
CA ARG A 188 -11.65 62.24 -12.72
C ARG A 188 -10.33 62.49 -13.43
N ILE A 189 -10.42 62.93 -14.69
CA ILE A 189 -9.41 63.76 -15.36
C ILE A 189 -10.16 64.83 -16.13
#